data_AF-A0A1A3PY02-F1
#
_entry.id   AF-A0A1A3PY02-F1
#
_cell.length_a   1.000
_cell.length_b   1.000
_cell.length_c   1.000
_cell.angle_alpha   90.00
_cell.angle_beta   90.00
_cell.angle_gamma   90.00
#
_symmetry.space_group_name_H-M   'P 1'
#
loop_
_entity.id
_entity.type
_entity.pdbx_description
1 polymer ?
#
loop_
_entity_poly.entity_id
_entity_poly.type
_entity_poly.pdbx_seq_one_letter_code
_entity_poly.pdbx_strand_id
1 'polypeptide(L)'
;MLAVAAISLAAPSAHADGLDDQFVGLLTKDGVDVANPAPLIGIAHQRCNDNVLGHDQGLMPRFGLQPSPYSTAIRGLESRLMADGLTPPQVDHFMQDAVTVYCPGSS
;
A
#
# COMPACT_ATOMS: atom_id res chain seq x y z
N MET A 1 5.32 43.26 -34.50
CA MET A 1 5.20 41.80 -34.56
C MET A 1 4.92 41.31 -33.14
N LEU A 2 3.69 40.86 -32.85
CA LEU A 2 3.33 40.30 -31.54
C LEU A 2 3.72 38.81 -31.54
N ALA A 3 4.65 38.43 -30.66
CA ALA A 3 4.99 37.03 -30.44
C ALA A 3 3.92 36.40 -29.54
N VAL A 4 3.12 35.48 -30.09
CA VAL A 4 2.21 34.64 -29.32
C VAL A 4 3.06 33.54 -28.68
N ALA A 5 3.32 33.66 -27.38
CA ALA A 5 3.92 32.60 -26.60
C ALA A 5 2.89 31.47 -26.46
N ALA A 6 3.09 30.37 -27.21
CA ALA A 6 2.36 29.14 -27.01
C ALA A 6 2.78 28.55 -25.66
N ILE A 7 1.95 28.75 -24.63
CA ILE A 7 2.06 28.03 -23.38
C ILE A 7 1.56 26.62 -23.68
N SER A 8 2.47 25.69 -23.93
CA SER A 8 2.15 24.27 -23.92
C SER A 8 1.69 23.93 -22.49
N LEU A 9 0.38 23.87 -22.27
CA LEU A 9 -0.16 23.22 -21.08
C LEU A 9 0.27 21.75 -21.18
N ALA A 10 1.34 21.40 -20.48
CA ALA A 10 1.61 20.01 -20.14
C ALA A 10 0.37 19.55 -19.36
N ALA A 11 -0.50 18.81 -20.02
CA ALA A 11 -1.56 18.10 -19.34
C ALA A 11 -0.88 17.27 -18.24
N PRO A 12 -1.35 17.29 -16.98
CA PRO A 12 -0.94 16.29 -16.02
C PRO A 12 -1.37 14.98 -16.66
N SER A 13 -0.39 14.25 -17.18
CA SER A 13 -0.60 12.93 -17.69
C SER A 13 -1.24 12.15 -16.55
N ALA A 14 -2.33 11.46 -16.87
CA ALA A 14 -2.93 10.43 -16.02
C ALA A 14 -1.97 9.24 -15.92
N HIS A 15 -0.73 9.50 -15.51
CA HIS A 15 0.19 8.50 -15.01
C HIS A 15 -0.41 8.04 -13.69
N ALA A 16 -0.67 6.75 -13.58
CA ALA A 16 -0.44 6.06 -12.32
C ALA A 16 0.86 6.61 -11.73
N ASP A 17 0.85 6.99 -10.45
CA ASP A 17 1.97 7.68 -9.82
C ASP A 17 3.27 6.88 -10.06
N GLY A 18 4.44 7.52 -10.15
CA GLY A 18 5.70 6.79 -10.29
C GLY A 18 5.93 5.78 -9.15
N LEU A 19 5.26 5.98 -8.02
CA LEU A 19 5.17 5.04 -6.90
C LEU A 19 4.32 3.81 -7.22
N ASP A 20 3.20 3.96 -7.93
CA ASP A 20 2.35 2.85 -8.37
C ASP A 20 3.11 1.92 -9.31
N ASP A 21 3.82 2.49 -10.28
CA ASP A 21 4.66 1.74 -11.22
C ASP A 21 5.81 1.04 -10.49
N GLN A 22 6.44 1.71 -9.51
CA GLN A 22 7.46 1.10 -8.66
C GLN A 22 6.91 -0.09 -7.88
N PHE A 23 5.75 0.06 -7.25
CA PHE A 23 5.11 -0.99 -6.47
C PHE A 23 4.75 -2.20 -7.34
N VAL A 24 4.15 -1.97 -8.51
CA VAL A 24 3.83 -3.06 -9.47
C VAL A 24 5.09 -3.78 -9.94
N GLY A 25 6.19 -3.06 -10.13
CA GLY A 25 7.50 -3.64 -10.44
C GLY A 25 7.99 -4.59 -9.34
N LEU A 26 7.80 -4.23 -8.06
CA LEU A 26 8.16 -5.08 -6.92
C LEU A 26 7.27 -6.33 -6.83
N LEU A 27 5.96 -6.19 -7.03
CA LEU A 27 5.04 -7.34 -7.09
C LEU A 27 5.44 -8.36 -8.16
N THR A 28 5.80 -7.87 -9.35
CA THR A 28 6.26 -8.72 -10.46
C THR A 28 7.58 -9.42 -10.11
N LYS A 29 8.51 -8.71 -9.46
CA LYS A 29 9.77 -9.30 -8.95
C LYS A 29 9.51 -10.45 -7.97
N ASP A 30 8.47 -10.33 -7.14
CA ASP A 30 8.10 -11.34 -6.14
C ASP A 30 7.18 -12.43 -6.68
N GLY A 31 7.03 -12.50 -8.01
CA GLY A 31 6.30 -13.55 -8.71
C GLY A 31 4.79 -13.47 -8.53
N VAL A 32 4.26 -12.30 -8.15
CA VAL A 32 2.81 -12.05 -8.16
C VAL A 32 2.40 -11.79 -9.61
N ASP A 33 1.42 -12.54 -10.11
CA ASP A 33 0.85 -12.30 -11.44
C ASP A 33 -0.10 -11.11 -11.38
N VAL A 34 0.29 -9.99 -12.00
CA VAL A 34 -0.41 -8.71 -11.93
C VAL A 34 -1.15 -8.43 -13.23
N ALA A 35 -2.19 -9.22 -13.52
CA ALA A 35 -3.07 -8.98 -14.67
C ALA A 35 -3.90 -7.69 -14.51
N ASN A 36 -4.22 -7.31 -13.27
CA ASN A 36 -4.89 -6.06 -12.92
C ASN A 36 -4.31 -5.50 -11.60
N PRO A 37 -3.45 -4.47 -11.64
CA PRO A 37 -2.78 -3.96 -10.44
C PRO A 37 -3.68 -3.11 -9.53
N ALA A 38 -4.79 -2.56 -10.04
CA ALA A 38 -5.57 -1.55 -9.32
C ALA A 38 -6.08 -2.01 -7.93
N PRO A 39 -6.59 -3.24 -7.74
CA PRO A 39 -6.99 -3.72 -6.41
C PRO A 39 -5.80 -3.85 -5.45
N LEU A 40 -4.64 -4.30 -5.95
CA LEU A 40 -3.42 -4.47 -5.16
C LEU A 40 -2.83 -3.12 -4.74
N ILE A 41 -2.82 -2.13 -5.64
CA ILE A 41 -2.43 -0.75 -5.32
C ILE A 41 -3.36 -0.17 -4.24
N GLY A 42 -4.67 -0.37 -4.36
CA GLY A 42 -5.62 0.09 -3.33
C GLY A 42 -5.35 -0.52 -1.95
N ILE A 43 -5.05 -1.81 -1.89
CA ILE A 43 -4.68 -2.50 -0.64
C ILE A 43 -3.35 -1.96 -0.09
N ALA A 44 -2.38 -1.65 -0.96
CA ALA A 44 -1.09 -1.10 -0.55
C ALA A 44 -1.23 0.31 0.07
N HIS A 45 -2.06 1.18 -0.51
CA HIS A 45 -2.39 2.46 0.12
C HIS A 45 -3.12 2.26 1.45
N GLN A 46 -4.06 1.32 1.54
CA GLN A 46 -4.75 1.02 2.79
C GLN A 46 -3.77 0.57 3.87
N ARG A 47 -2.82 -0.29 3.52
CA ARG A 47 -1.75 -0.72 4.43
C ARG A 47 -0.99 0.46 5.01
N CYS A 48 -0.70 1.46 4.19
CA CYS A 48 -0.05 2.67 4.64
C CYS A 48 -0.93 3.51 5.55
N ASN A 49 -2.18 3.72 5.17
CA ASN A 49 -3.15 4.47 5.96
C ASN A 49 -3.35 3.83 7.35
N ASP A 50 -3.31 2.50 7.44
CA ASP A 50 -3.48 1.78 8.69
C ASP A 50 -2.32 2.02 9.68
N ASN A 51 -1.16 2.55 9.26
CA ASN A 51 -0.06 2.89 10.18
C ASN A 51 -0.45 3.95 11.22
N VAL A 52 -1.46 4.78 10.96
CA VAL A 52 -1.94 5.80 11.92
C VAL A 52 -2.88 5.23 12.99
N LEU A 53 -3.31 3.97 12.84
CA LEU A 53 -4.15 3.30 13.83
C LEU A 53 -3.39 3.12 15.14
N GLY A 54 -4.13 3.03 16.24
CA GLY A 54 -3.54 2.73 17.54
C GLY A 54 -2.82 1.38 17.51
N HIS A 55 -1.50 1.42 17.66
CA HIS A 55 -0.65 0.29 18.04
C HIS A 55 -0.79 0.16 19.56
N ASP A 56 -1.07 -1.05 20.07
CA ASP A 56 -1.61 -1.33 21.40
C ASP A 56 -1.29 -0.33 22.53
N GLN A 57 -2.33 0.08 23.28
CA GLN A 57 -2.18 0.73 24.56
C GLN A 57 -1.73 -0.33 25.58
N GLY A 58 -0.46 -0.27 25.98
CA GLY A 58 0.17 -1.29 26.84
C GLY A 58 -0.70 -1.77 28.02
N LEU A 59 -0.72 -3.09 28.21
CA LEU A 59 -1.14 -3.82 29.43
C LEU A 59 -2.09 -3.06 30.37
N MET A 60 -3.37 -2.95 30.01
CA MET A 60 -4.42 -2.72 31.02
C MET A 60 -4.93 -4.08 31.54
N PRO A 61 -4.60 -4.48 32.78
CA PRO A 61 -4.88 -5.84 33.30
C PRO A 61 -6.35 -6.09 33.67
N ARG A 62 -7.31 -5.31 33.16
CA ARG A 62 -8.71 -5.33 33.63
C ARG A 62 -9.75 -5.76 32.61
N PHE A 63 -9.44 -5.76 31.32
CA PHE A 63 -10.34 -6.24 30.27
C PHE A 63 -9.48 -6.98 29.26
N GLY A 64 -9.87 -8.22 28.93
CA GLY A 64 -9.01 -9.21 28.29
C GLY A 64 -8.24 -8.73 27.06
N LEU A 65 -7.14 -9.42 26.76
CA LEU A 65 -6.24 -9.21 25.63
C LEU A 65 -7.02 -9.03 24.32
N GLN A 66 -7.37 -7.78 23.99
CA GLN A 66 -7.96 -7.45 22.70
C GLN A 66 -6.82 -7.01 21.78
N PRO A 67 -6.79 -7.51 20.53
CA PRO A 67 -5.79 -7.06 19.57
C PRO A 67 -5.97 -5.56 19.29
N SER A 68 -4.86 -4.85 19.09
CA SER A 68 -4.89 -3.46 18.63
C SER A 68 -5.75 -3.28 17.39
N PRO A 69 -6.33 -2.08 17.21
CA PRO A 69 -6.91 -1.66 15.93
C PRO A 69 -5.93 -1.89 14.77
N TYR A 70 -4.65 -1.53 14.95
CA TYR A 70 -3.62 -1.79 13.96
C TYR A 70 -3.50 -3.28 13.62
N SER A 71 -3.23 -4.15 14.60
CA SER A 71 -3.03 -5.57 14.32
C SER A 71 -4.27 -6.23 13.70
N THR A 72 -5.47 -5.75 14.03
CA THR A 72 -6.73 -6.22 13.43
C THR A 72 -6.83 -5.82 11.96
N ALA A 73 -6.47 -4.58 11.62
CA ALA A 73 -6.44 -4.12 10.23
C ALA A 73 -5.43 -4.92 9.39
N ILE A 74 -4.20 -5.08 9.90
CA ILE A 74 -3.14 -5.83 9.21
C ILE A 74 -3.56 -7.27 8.91
N ARG A 75 -4.10 -8.00 9.90
CA ARG A 75 -4.62 -9.36 9.69
C ARG A 75 -5.73 -9.41 8.64
N GLY A 76 -6.55 -8.36 8.56
CA GLY A 76 -7.60 -8.23 7.55
C GLY A 76 -7.05 -8.11 6.13
N LEU A 77 -5.99 -7.30 5.95
CA LEU A 77 -5.32 -7.14 4.67
C LEU A 77 -4.62 -8.44 4.25
N GLU A 78 -3.88 -9.09 5.15
CA GLU A 78 -3.22 -10.38 4.90
C GLU A 78 -4.23 -11.45 4.48
N SER A 79 -5.35 -11.55 5.21
CA SER A 79 -6.44 -12.48 4.88
C SER A 79 -7.01 -12.22 3.50
N ARG A 80 -7.15 -10.95 3.12
CA ARG A 80 -7.65 -10.57 1.80
C ARG A 80 -6.68 -10.94 0.69
N LEU A 81 -5.39 -10.64 0.86
CA LEU A 81 -4.35 -10.96 -0.12
C LEU A 81 -4.23 -12.48 -0.33
N MET A 82 -4.28 -13.27 0.74
CA MET A 82 -4.32 -14.73 0.64
C MET A 82 -5.58 -15.23 -0.07
N ALA A 83 -6.75 -14.63 0.20
CA ALA A 83 -8.00 -14.98 -0.49
C ALA A 83 -7.95 -14.64 -1.99
N ASP A 84 -7.20 -13.60 -2.36
CA ASP A 84 -6.93 -13.21 -3.75
C ASP A 84 -5.82 -14.08 -4.40
N GLY A 85 -5.29 -15.07 -3.67
CA GLY A 85 -4.42 -16.13 -4.21
C GLY A 85 -2.92 -15.95 -3.93
N LEU A 86 -2.52 -14.91 -3.19
CA LEU A 86 -1.12 -14.72 -2.83
C LEU A 86 -0.69 -15.76 -1.79
N THR A 87 0.53 -16.28 -1.96
CA THR A 87 1.16 -17.17 -0.98
C THR A 87 1.61 -16.39 0.26
N PRO A 88 1.77 -17.02 1.44
CA PRO A 88 2.22 -16.31 2.64
C PRO A 88 3.52 -15.50 2.44
N PRO A 89 4.57 -16.02 1.78
CA PRO A 89 5.77 -15.21 1.49
C PRO A 89 5.49 -13.99 0.60
N GLN A 90 4.58 -14.10 -0.36
CA GLN A 90 4.20 -12.96 -1.21
C GLN A 90 3.40 -11.91 -0.44
N VAL A 91 2.57 -12.33 0.53
CA VAL A 91 1.87 -11.40 1.41
C VAL A 91 2.87 -10.64 2.29
N ASP A 92 3.87 -11.32 2.86
CA ASP A 92 4.91 -10.67 3.66
C ASP A 92 5.65 -9.60 2.85
N HIS A 93 6.10 -9.95 1.63
CA HIS A 93 6.77 -9.02 0.72
C HIS A 93 5.86 -7.86 0.31
N PHE A 94 4.61 -8.15 -0.08
CA PHE A 94 3.61 -7.13 -0.41
C PHE A 94 3.48 -6.09 0.71
N MET A 95 3.32 -6.56 1.96
CA MET A 95 3.06 -5.70 3.11
C MET A 95 4.27 -4.82 3.44
N GLN A 96 5.47 -5.34 3.23
CA GLN A 96 6.72 -4.61 3.41
C GLN A 96 6.96 -3.57 2.30
N ASP A 97 6.71 -3.95 1.05
CA ASP A 97 6.88 -3.07 -0.10
C ASP A 97 5.87 -1.92 -0.09
N ALA A 98 4.63 -2.19 0.30
CA ALA A 98 3.60 -1.17 0.47
C ALA A 98 4.04 -0.07 1.46
N VAL A 99 4.63 -0.45 2.60
CA VAL A 99 5.16 0.51 3.57
C VAL A 99 6.38 1.25 3.02
N THR A 100 7.28 0.55 2.34
CA THR A 100 8.51 1.13 1.78
C THR A 100 8.21 2.18 0.71
N VAL A 101 7.24 1.91 -0.16
CA VAL A 101 6.88 2.78 -1.29
C VAL A 101 5.96 3.92 -0.85
N TYR A 102 4.89 3.62 -0.09
CA TYR A 102 3.84 4.61 0.18
C TYR A 102 3.93 5.30 1.54
N CYS A 103 4.78 4.83 2.47
CA CYS A 103 4.92 5.41 3.81
C CYS A 103 6.34 5.94 4.13
N PRO A 104 6.89 6.87 3.33
CA PRO A 104 8.21 7.43 3.63
C PRO A 104 8.20 8.12 5.01
N GLY A 105 9.05 7.65 5.92
CA GLY A 105 9.14 8.17 7.30
C GLY A 105 8.43 7.33 8.37
N SER A 106 7.81 6.21 7.99
CA SER A 106 7.23 5.23 8.95
C SER A 106 8.22 4.10 9.33
N SER A 107 9.49 4.23 8.93
CA SER A 107 10.60 3.30 9.18
C SER A 107 11.33 3.57 10.49
#